data_AF-A0A9R1XB91-F1
#
_entry.id   AF-A0A9R1XB91-F1
#
_cell.length_a   1.000
_cell.length_b   1.000
_cell.length_c   1.000
_cell.angle_alpha   90.00
_cell.angle_beta   90.00
_cell.angle_gamma   90.00
#
_symmetry.space_group_name_H-M   'P 1'
#
loop_
_entity.id
_entity.type
_entity.pdbx_description
1 polymer ?
#
loop_
_entity_poly.entity_id
_entity_poly.type
_entity_poly.pdbx_seq_one_letter_code
_entity_poly.pdbx_strand_id
1 'polypeptide(L)'
;MPDSPRDSVQFIECSPSFFPRALPGALQLGEVRKYGTTIAPGLYAPVHQHFFVARMDMAVDCKPGEAYTQVVEVDVKVEEPGKDNVHNNTFYTQETLNHKQCGIVIRYLLAIGS
;
A
#
# COMPACT_ATOMS: atom_id res chain seq x y z
N MET A 1 -13.67 -0.92 38.73
CA MET A 1 -13.33 0.32 38.00
C MET A 1 -13.97 0.20 36.63
N PRO A 2 -14.80 1.13 36.17
CA PRO A 2 -15.25 1.12 34.78
C PRO A 2 -14.05 1.51 33.89
N ASP A 3 -13.77 0.68 32.89
CA ASP A 3 -12.73 0.91 31.89
C ASP A 3 -12.92 2.29 31.22
N SER A 4 -11.86 3.09 31.17
CA SER A 4 -11.84 4.34 30.40
C SER A 4 -12.07 4.06 28.90
N PRO A 5 -12.68 4.98 28.13
CA PRO A 5 -12.82 4.82 26.68
C PRO A 5 -11.44 4.65 26.06
N ARG A 6 -11.21 3.54 25.37
CA ARG A 6 -9.95 3.24 24.68
C ARG A 6 -9.91 3.96 23.34
N ASP A 7 -9.98 5.29 23.36
CA ASP A 7 -9.94 6.09 22.12
C ASP A 7 -8.49 6.32 21.65
N SER A 8 -7.62 5.32 21.81
CA SER A 8 -6.22 5.41 21.39
C SER A 8 -6.07 5.02 19.93
N VAL A 9 -5.75 5.98 19.08
CA VAL A 9 -5.28 5.72 17.71
C VAL A 9 -3.91 5.04 17.78
N GLN A 10 -3.77 3.89 17.13
CA GLN A 10 -2.49 3.19 17.00
C GLN A 10 -1.88 3.46 15.63
N PHE A 11 -0.61 3.88 15.62
CA PHE A 11 0.18 4.04 14.39
C PHE A 11 1.20 2.92 14.30
N ILE A 12 1.22 2.21 13.17
CA ILE A 12 2.19 1.16 12.87
C ILE A 12 2.79 1.49 11.50
N GLU A 13 4.11 1.62 11.43
CA GLU A 13 4.85 1.92 10.20
C GLU A 13 5.73 0.72 9.81
N CYS A 14 5.71 0.35 8.53
CA CYS A 14 6.61 -0.65 7.95
C CYS A 14 7.30 -0.06 6.72
N SER A 15 8.60 0.20 6.83
CA SER A 15 9.38 0.94 5.83
C SER A 15 10.47 0.06 5.21
N PRO A 16 10.22 -0.55 4.02
CA PRO A 16 11.23 -1.35 3.35
C PRO A 16 12.36 -0.47 2.82
N SER A 17 13.61 -0.88 3.06
CA SER A 17 14.81 -0.18 2.58
C SER A 17 15.54 -1.03 1.54
N PHE A 18 15.97 -0.43 0.44
CA PHE A 18 16.75 -1.08 -0.60
C PHE A 18 18.20 -0.61 -0.59
N PHE A 19 19.11 -1.55 -0.79
CA PHE A 19 20.54 -1.27 -0.91
C PHE A 19 20.96 -1.26 -2.38
N PRO A 20 21.98 -0.46 -2.77
CA PRO A 20 22.26 -0.09 -4.15
C PRO A 20 22.85 -1.20 -5.04
N ARG A 21 22.73 -2.47 -4.67
CA ARG A 21 23.28 -3.58 -5.44
C ARG A 21 22.19 -4.25 -6.26
N ALA A 22 22.18 -3.94 -7.56
CA ALA A 22 21.36 -4.67 -8.53
C ALA A 22 21.88 -6.10 -8.75
N LEU A 23 20.99 -7.01 -9.13
CA LEU A 23 21.35 -8.32 -9.69
C LEU A 23 21.69 -8.14 -11.17
N PRO A 24 22.96 -8.30 -11.59
CA PRO A 24 23.34 -8.02 -12.95
C PRO A 24 23.13 -9.22 -13.88
N GLY A 25 22.90 -8.93 -15.16
CA GLY A 25 22.99 -9.89 -16.26
C GLY A 25 24.15 -9.57 -17.19
N ALA A 26 24.52 -10.55 -18.03
CA ALA A 26 25.54 -10.39 -19.05
C ALA A 26 24.99 -9.68 -20.29
N LEU A 27 25.79 -8.77 -20.85
CA LEU A 27 25.51 -8.01 -22.06
C LEU A 27 26.69 -8.18 -23.02
N GLN A 28 26.47 -8.43 -24.31
CA GLN A 28 27.58 -8.43 -25.26
C GLN A 28 28.12 -7.01 -25.46
N LEU A 29 29.40 -6.89 -25.82
CA LEU A 29 30.01 -5.56 -26.04
C LEU A 29 29.34 -4.86 -27.22
N GLY A 30 28.78 -3.68 -26.98
CA GLY A 30 28.04 -2.90 -27.99
C GLY A 30 26.56 -3.28 -28.14
N GLU A 31 26.09 -4.31 -27.45
CA GLU A 31 24.67 -4.67 -27.39
C GLU A 31 23.91 -3.66 -26.51
N VAL A 32 22.72 -3.23 -26.94
CA VAL A 32 21.81 -2.39 -26.16
C VAL A 32 20.47 -3.11 -26.02
N ARG A 33 19.98 -3.24 -24.79
CA ARG A 33 18.69 -3.88 -24.48
C ARG A 33 17.72 -2.85 -23.88
N LYS A 34 16.48 -2.83 -24.37
CA LYS A 34 15.41 -1.96 -23.83
C LYS A 34 14.80 -2.44 -22.49
N TYR A 35 15.22 -3.60 -21.99
CA TYR A 35 14.64 -4.26 -20.81
C TYR A 35 15.52 -4.13 -19.56
N GLY A 36 16.39 -3.14 -19.52
CA GLY A 36 17.33 -2.90 -18.42
C GLY A 36 18.30 -1.77 -18.72
N THR A 37 19.16 -1.46 -17.76
CA THR A 37 20.15 -0.38 -17.85
C THR A 37 21.54 -0.95 -17.91
N THR A 38 22.37 -0.53 -18.87
CA THR A 38 23.80 -0.88 -18.87
C THR A 38 24.49 -0.17 -17.71
N ILE A 39 25.12 -0.92 -16.81
CA ILE A 39 25.76 -0.40 -15.58
C ILE A 39 27.29 -0.46 -15.64
N ALA A 40 27.85 -1.27 -16.53
CA ALA A 40 29.27 -1.31 -16.87
C ALA A 40 29.45 -2.01 -18.23
N PRO A 41 30.63 -1.92 -18.90
CA PRO A 41 30.91 -2.70 -20.09
C PRO A 41 30.69 -4.19 -19.85
N GLY A 42 29.82 -4.81 -20.64
CA GLY A 42 29.45 -6.22 -20.50
C GLY A 42 28.41 -6.54 -19.41
N LEU A 43 27.91 -5.52 -18.69
CA LEU A 43 27.03 -5.68 -17.54
C LEU A 43 25.78 -4.80 -17.64
N TYR A 44 24.61 -5.41 -17.49
CA TYR A 44 23.33 -4.68 -17.45
C TYR A 44 22.49 -5.09 -16.24
N ALA A 45 21.68 -4.17 -15.73
CA ALA A 45 20.70 -4.41 -14.68
C ALA A 45 19.31 -4.57 -15.32
N PRO A 46 18.70 -5.77 -15.32
CA PRO A 46 17.35 -5.97 -15.84
C PRO A 46 16.30 -5.21 -15.04
N VAL A 47 15.26 -4.71 -15.73
CA VAL A 47 14.06 -4.17 -15.08
C VAL A 47 13.41 -5.29 -14.28
N HIS A 48 13.11 -5.03 -13.01
CA HIS A 48 12.42 -5.94 -12.11
C HIS A 48 11.50 -5.15 -11.18
N GLN A 49 10.54 -5.85 -10.57
CA GLN A 49 9.59 -5.26 -9.64
C GLN A 49 9.83 -5.84 -8.25
N HIS A 50 9.60 -5.02 -7.23
CA HIS A 50 9.57 -5.47 -5.84
C HIS A 50 8.13 -5.51 -5.37
N PHE A 51 7.67 -6.71 -5.01
CA PHE A 51 6.36 -6.92 -4.41
C PHE A 51 6.51 -7.13 -2.91
N PHE A 52 5.73 -6.39 -2.14
CA PHE A 52 5.65 -6.56 -0.70
C PHE A 52 4.27 -7.09 -0.32
N VAL A 53 4.25 -7.99 0.65
CA VAL A 53 3.03 -8.54 1.23
C VAL A 53 3.15 -8.42 2.75
N ALA A 54 2.30 -7.59 3.34
CA ALA A 54 2.11 -7.55 4.77
C ALA A 54 0.88 -8.39 5.13
N ARG A 55 1.07 -9.42 5.99
CA ARG A 55 -0.04 -10.14 6.62
C ARG A 55 -0.29 -9.51 7.98
N MET A 56 -1.46 -8.91 8.16
CA MET A 56 -1.87 -8.32 9.43
C MET A 56 -3.00 -9.15 10.03
N ASP A 57 -2.76 -9.69 11.23
CA ASP A 57 -3.74 -10.40 12.04
C ASP A 57 -4.36 -9.39 13.00
N MET A 58 -5.50 -8.81 12.60
CA MET A 58 -6.05 -7.62 13.23
C MET A 58 -6.84 -7.99 14.50
N ALA A 59 -6.62 -7.24 15.58
CA ALA A 59 -7.35 -7.37 16.84
C ALA A 59 -7.72 -6.00 17.40
N VAL A 60 -8.43 -5.19 16.60
CA VAL A 60 -8.86 -3.83 16.98
C VAL A 60 -9.95 -3.95 18.05
N ASP A 61 -9.61 -3.57 19.29
CA ASP A 61 -10.49 -3.65 20.48
C ASP A 61 -11.22 -4.98 20.71
N CYS A 62 -10.70 -6.07 20.16
CA CYS A 62 -11.26 -7.40 20.33
C CYS A 62 -10.69 -8.06 21.59
N LYS A 63 -11.52 -8.80 22.35
CA LYS A 63 -11.00 -9.69 23.40
C LYS A 63 -10.37 -10.95 22.78
N PRO A 64 -9.45 -11.62 23.48
CA PRO A 64 -8.93 -12.90 23.02
C PRO A 64 -10.07 -13.90 22.72
N GLY A 65 -10.13 -14.40 21.48
CA GLY A 65 -11.16 -15.35 21.03
C GLY A 65 -12.40 -14.73 20.38
N GLU A 66 -12.51 -13.40 20.30
CA GLU A 66 -13.57 -12.71 19.58
C GLU A 66 -13.14 -12.35 18.15
N ALA A 67 -13.99 -12.62 17.15
CA ALA A 67 -13.70 -12.39 15.73
C ALA A 67 -14.67 -11.36 15.13
N TYR A 68 -14.62 -10.12 15.62
CA TYR A 68 -15.54 -9.06 15.20
C TYR A 68 -14.92 -7.97 14.33
N THR A 69 -13.62 -8.03 14.04
CA THR A 69 -12.97 -7.02 13.19
C THR A 69 -13.50 -7.10 11.76
N GLN A 70 -13.83 -5.93 11.19
CA GLN A 70 -14.32 -5.78 9.83
C GLN A 70 -13.30 -5.01 9.00
N VAL A 71 -13.31 -5.29 7.70
CA VAL A 71 -12.53 -4.54 6.73
C VAL A 71 -13.48 -3.60 6.00
N VAL A 72 -13.27 -2.30 6.18
CA VAL A 72 -14.06 -1.23 5.56
C VAL A 72 -13.13 -0.46 4.63
N GLU A 73 -13.50 -0.37 3.35
CA GLU A 73 -12.88 0.53 2.38
C GLU A 73 -13.59 1.87 2.43
N VAL A 74 -12.81 2.96 2.49
CA VAL A 74 -13.34 4.31 2.63
C VAL A 74 -12.85 5.15 1.45
N ASP A 75 -13.77 5.52 0.58
CA ASP A 75 -13.52 6.38 -0.57
C ASP A 75 -13.82 7.84 -0.24
N VAL A 76 -13.04 8.77 -0.81
CA VAL A 76 -13.42 10.18 -0.87
C VAL A 76 -14.30 10.41 -2.10
N LYS A 77 -15.45 11.04 -1.92
CA LYS A 77 -16.37 11.48 -2.98
C LYS A 77 -16.47 12.99 -3.00
N VAL A 78 -16.45 13.56 -4.19
CA VAL A 78 -16.70 14.99 -4.39
C VAL A 78 -18.22 15.19 -4.48
N GLU A 79 -18.73 16.21 -3.79
CA GLU A 79 -20.15 16.56 -3.86
C GLU A 79 -20.44 17.31 -5.17
N GLU A 80 -21.59 17.05 -5.79
CA GLU A 80 -21.94 17.71 -7.05
C GLU A 80 -22.19 19.22 -6.85
N PRO A 81 -21.89 20.08 -7.85
CA PRO A 81 -22.23 21.50 -7.80
C PRO A 81 -23.73 21.71 -7.55
N GLY A 82 -24.06 22.57 -6.59
CA GLY A 82 -25.47 22.82 -6.29
C GLY A 82 -25.69 23.70 -5.08
N LYS A 83 -26.96 23.81 -4.67
CA LYS A 83 -27.35 24.61 -3.48
C LYS A 83 -26.63 24.16 -2.20
N ASP A 84 -26.28 22.87 -2.11
CA ASP A 84 -25.62 22.26 -0.97
C ASP A 84 -24.07 22.26 -1.14
N ASN A 85 -23.55 22.72 -2.28
CA ASN A 85 -22.13 22.87 -2.60
C ASN A 85 -21.88 24.10 -3.50
N VAL A 86 -22.27 25.29 -3.01
CA VAL A 86 -22.26 26.54 -3.80
C VAL A 86 -20.86 26.95 -4.25
N HIS A 87 -19.84 26.55 -3.50
CA HIS A 87 -18.43 26.90 -3.75
C HIS A 87 -17.64 25.77 -4.42
N ASN A 88 -18.28 24.66 -4.80
CA ASN A 88 -17.67 23.50 -5.46
C ASN A 88 -16.43 22.96 -4.73
N ASN A 89 -16.45 23.00 -3.40
CA ASN A 89 -15.32 22.61 -2.56
C ASN A 89 -15.69 21.55 -1.51
N THR A 90 -16.93 21.04 -1.52
CA THR A 90 -17.38 19.99 -0.61
C THR A 90 -16.97 18.60 -1.11
N PHE A 91 -16.48 17.77 -0.19
CA PHE A 91 -16.23 16.34 -0.37
C PHE A 91 -16.60 15.59 0.91
N TYR A 92 -16.92 14.30 0.79
CA TYR A 92 -17.31 13.44 1.91
C TYR A 92 -16.71 12.04 1.74
N THR A 93 -16.83 11.21 2.78
CA THR A 93 -16.36 9.82 2.77
C THR A 93 -17.52 8.86 2.51
N GLN A 94 -17.31 7.86 1.66
CA GLN A 94 -18.25 6.77 1.44
C GLN A 94 -17.60 5.44 1.86
N GLU A 95 -18.26 4.69 2.71
CA GLU A 95 -17.78 3.40 3.21
C GLU A 95 -18.35 2.23 2.41
N THR A 96 -17.50 1.25 2.09
CA THR A 96 -17.87 -0.04 1.50
C THR A 96 -17.35 -1.18 2.38
N LEU A 97 -18.26 -2.05 2.79
CA LEU A 97 -17.96 -3.16 3.71
C LEU A 97 -17.47 -4.37 2.90
N ASN A 98 -16.16 -4.66 2.98
CA ASN A 98 -15.51 -5.57 2.03
C ASN A 98 -15.40 -7.02 2.51
N HIS A 99 -15.34 -7.30 3.83
CA HIS A 99 -15.50 -8.65 4.40
C HIS A 99 -15.56 -8.64 5.94
N LYS A 100 -16.18 -9.70 6.49
CA LYS A 100 -16.04 -10.11 7.90
C LYS A 100 -14.98 -11.21 8.00
N GLN A 101 -13.71 -10.91 7.82
CA GLN A 101 -12.67 -11.91 8.02
C GLN A 101 -11.38 -11.32 8.58
N CYS A 102 -10.80 -12.06 9.53
CA CYS A 102 -9.51 -11.77 10.16
C CYS A 102 -8.37 -12.07 9.17
N GLY A 103 -7.89 -11.04 8.47
CA GLY A 103 -6.70 -11.14 7.60
C GLY A 103 -6.85 -10.34 6.32
N ILE A 104 -6.24 -9.15 6.27
CA ILE A 104 -6.14 -8.34 5.04
C ILE A 104 -4.78 -8.60 4.41
N VAL A 105 -4.77 -8.82 3.10
CA VAL A 105 -3.55 -8.82 2.27
C VAL A 105 -3.59 -7.56 1.40
N ILE A 106 -2.91 -6.50 1.84
CA ILE A 106 -2.77 -5.29 1.00
C ILE A 106 -1.60 -5.53 0.04
N ARG A 107 -1.88 -5.47 -1.27
CA ARG A 107 -0.87 -5.52 -2.33
C ARG A 107 -0.58 -4.10 -2.80
N TYR A 108 0.59 -3.57 -2.48
CA TYR A 108 1.07 -2.34 -3.11
C TYR A 108 1.94 -2.71 -4.32
N LEU A 109 1.65 -2.13 -5.49
CA LEU A 109 2.54 -2.13 -6.66
C LEU A 109 3.35 -0.83 -6.64
N LEU A 110 4.62 -0.90 -6.24
CA LEU A 110 5.54 0.21 -6.42
C LEU A 110 6.29 0.00 -7.75
N ALA A 111 5.82 0.67 -8.80
CA ALA A 111 6.59 0.82 -10.03
C ALA A 111 7.63 1.92 -9.80
N ILE A 112 8.88 1.54 -9.51
CA ILE A 112 9.98 2.51 -9.49
C ILE A 112 10.29 2.83 -10.95
N GLY A 113 9.77 3.96 -11.42
CA GLY A 113 10.15 4.55 -12.69
C GLY A 113 11.61 5.00 -12.62
N SER A 114 12.40 4.51 -13.57
CA SER A 114 13.78 4.92 -13.84
C SER A 114 13.88 6.38 -14.26
#